data_AF-A0A920JNS5-F1
#
_entry.id   AF-A0A920JNS5-F1
#
_cell.length_a   1.000
_cell.length_b   1.000
_cell.length_c   1.000
_cell.angle_alpha   90.00
_cell.angle_beta   90.00
_cell.angle_gamma   90.00
#
_symmetry.space_group_name_H-M   'P 1'
#
loop_
_entity.id
_entity.type
_entity.pdbx_description
1 polymer ?
#
loop_
_entity_poly.entity_id
_entity_poly.type
_entity_poly.pdbx_seq_one_letter_code
_entity_poly.pdbx_strand_id
1 'polypeptide(L)'
;MQSTEALPKRSYILYILFILLSSLLILIDYFSNKELSSYFPNSVNFEFEIENSDFTFIQRFNTLFEQRAQLVSENIRLEQEVQDLRSLEIVNQELQLQLESYEAISTVSNIQNFELLSSGFITKNLNLEYLIYGGTNQQLEVGDLVINEKGFVVGYLREVFYSYSILESPYSSDFNLEVMDKYNNTYLITSNGSEMFISSYC
;
A
#
# COMPACT_ATOMS: atom_id res chain seq x y z
N MET A 1 -71.91 -39.44 -22.55
CA MET A 1 -70.83 -40.04 -21.74
C MET A 1 -69.87 -38.92 -21.38
N GLN A 2 -69.91 -38.46 -20.12
CA GLN A 2 -68.97 -37.47 -19.56
C GLN A 2 -67.89 -38.26 -18.82
N SER A 3 -66.63 -38.12 -19.24
CA SER A 3 -65.49 -38.57 -18.44
C SER A 3 -65.18 -37.49 -17.40
N THR A 4 -65.47 -37.77 -16.14
CA THR A 4 -65.03 -36.96 -15.01
C THR A 4 -63.51 -37.11 -14.85
N GLU A 5 -62.76 -36.09 -15.24
CA GLU A 5 -61.35 -35.95 -14.88
C GLU A 5 -61.22 -35.73 -13.36
N ALA A 6 -60.44 -36.58 -12.70
CA ALA A 6 -60.20 -36.50 -11.27
C ALA A 6 -59.34 -35.27 -10.95
N LEU A 7 -59.82 -34.39 -10.06
CA LEU A 7 -59.07 -33.21 -9.60
C LEU A 7 -57.70 -33.62 -9.02
N PRO A 8 -56.61 -32.88 -9.31
CA PRO A 8 -55.29 -33.18 -8.79
C PRO A 8 -55.32 -33.05 -7.27
N LYS A 9 -55.06 -34.15 -6.56
CA LYS A 9 -54.99 -34.17 -5.09
C LYS A 9 -53.95 -33.15 -4.64
N ARG A 10 -54.34 -32.26 -3.72
CA ARG A 10 -53.51 -31.21 -3.11
C ARG A 10 -52.39 -31.81 -2.26
N SER A 11 -51.37 -32.36 -2.93
CA SER A 11 -50.27 -33.11 -2.29
C SER A 11 -49.52 -32.28 -1.24
N TYR A 12 -49.46 -30.96 -1.41
CA TYR A 12 -48.85 -30.03 -0.43
C TYR A 12 -49.48 -30.11 0.97
N ILE A 13 -50.77 -30.47 1.08
CA ILE A 13 -51.44 -30.65 2.37
C ILE A 13 -50.86 -31.86 3.11
N LEU A 14 -50.52 -32.94 2.39
CA LEU A 14 -49.90 -34.13 2.99
C LEU A 14 -48.49 -33.83 3.47
N TYR A 15 -47.69 -33.06 2.72
CA TYR A 15 -46.35 -32.66 3.15
C TYR A 15 -46.37 -31.77 4.40
N ILE A 16 -47.26 -30.76 4.43
CA ILE A 16 -47.42 -29.89 5.60
C ILE A 16 -47.86 -30.72 6.81
N LEU A 17 -48.81 -31.65 6.63
CA LEU A 17 -49.30 -32.50 7.71
C LEU A 17 -48.23 -33.49 8.18
N PHE A 18 -47.37 -33.98 7.29
CA PHE A 18 -46.22 -34.84 7.62
C PHE A 18 -45.16 -34.10 8.44
N ILE A 19 -44.80 -32.87 8.05
CA ILE A 19 -43.86 -32.02 8.80
C ILE A 19 -44.42 -31.72 10.19
N LEU A 20 -45.70 -31.37 10.27
CA LEU A 20 -46.37 -31.05 11.53
C LEU A 20 -46.41 -32.28 12.45
N LEU A 21 -46.75 -33.47 11.91
CA LEU A 21 -46.76 -34.72 12.66
C LEU A 21 -45.35 -35.12 13.14
N SER A 22 -44.32 -34.92 12.31
CA SER A 22 -42.93 -35.21 12.67
C SER A 22 -42.41 -34.30 13.78
N SER A 23 -42.75 -33.00 13.72
CA SER A 23 -42.41 -32.04 14.78
C SER A 23 -43.10 -32.36 16.11
N LEU A 24 -44.33 -32.88 16.06
CA LEU A 24 -45.09 -33.29 17.25
C LEU A 24 -44.46 -34.53 17.92
N LEU A 25 -43.97 -35.49 17.14
CA LEU A 25 -43.28 -36.67 17.65
C LEU A 25 -41.97 -36.30 18.37
N ILE A 26 -41.22 -35.35 17.83
CA ILE A 26 -39.99 -34.84 18.47
C ILE A 26 -40.32 -34.15 19.81
N LEU A 27 -41.41 -33.38 19.86
CA LEU A 27 -41.87 -32.75 21.11
C LEU A 27 -42.30 -33.80 22.16
N ILE A 28 -42.97 -34.87 21.73
CA ILE A 28 -43.36 -35.96 22.63
C ILE A 28 -42.14 -36.68 23.21
N ASP A 29 -41.11 -36.94 22.39
CA ASP A 29 -39.85 -37.56 22.86
C ASP A 29 -39.10 -36.65 23.85
N TYR A 30 -39.16 -35.33 23.64
CA TYR A 30 -38.54 -34.34 24.54
C TYR A 30 -39.21 -34.28 25.93
N PHE A 31 -40.52 -34.53 26.02
CA PHE A 31 -41.28 -34.44 27.28
C PHE A 31 -41.62 -35.81 27.90
N SER A 32 -41.38 -36.93 27.21
CA SER A 32 -41.65 -38.29 27.69
C SER A 32 -40.39 -38.93 28.24
N ASN A 33 -40.43 -39.34 29.52
CA ASN A 33 -39.34 -40.09 30.17
C ASN A 33 -39.27 -41.59 29.74
N LYS A 34 -39.83 -41.94 28.59
CA LYS A 34 -39.80 -43.26 27.96
C LYS A 34 -39.44 -43.08 26.49
N GLU A 35 -38.37 -43.73 26.05
CA GLU A 35 -37.89 -43.69 24.67
C GLU A 35 -38.99 -44.17 23.70
N LEU A 36 -39.32 -43.35 22.70
CA LEU A 36 -40.30 -43.69 21.66
C LEU A 36 -39.97 -44.98 20.88
N SER A 37 -38.71 -45.44 20.93
CA SER A 37 -38.19 -46.64 20.27
C SER A 37 -38.99 -47.92 20.57
N SER A 38 -39.63 -48.02 21.74
CA SER A 38 -40.42 -49.20 22.11
C SER A 38 -41.79 -49.31 21.41
N TYR A 39 -42.25 -48.24 20.76
CA TYR A 39 -43.58 -48.18 20.11
C TYR A 39 -43.52 -48.35 18.59
N PHE A 40 -42.33 -48.33 17.98
CA PHE A 40 -42.14 -48.52 16.55
C PHE A 40 -41.63 -49.94 16.28
N PRO A 41 -42.17 -50.65 15.26
CA PRO A 41 -41.60 -51.94 14.86
C PRO A 41 -40.15 -51.76 14.40
N ASN A 42 -39.30 -52.75 14.69
CA ASN A 42 -37.84 -52.73 14.47
C ASN A 42 -37.39 -52.43 13.02
N SER A 43 -38.30 -52.44 12.06
CA SER A 43 -38.07 -51.87 10.74
C SER A 43 -39.39 -51.40 10.12
N VAL A 44 -39.38 -50.19 9.58
CA VAL A 44 -40.40 -49.68 8.67
C VAL A 44 -39.68 -49.37 7.37
N ASN A 45 -39.90 -50.18 6.34
CA ASN A 45 -39.40 -49.87 5.00
C ASN A 45 -40.34 -48.86 4.36
N PHE A 46 -39.87 -47.62 4.24
CA PHE A 46 -40.53 -46.62 3.43
C PHE A 46 -39.89 -46.61 2.06
N GLU A 47 -40.65 -47.02 1.06
CA GLU A 47 -40.27 -46.95 -0.34
C GLU A 47 -40.76 -45.60 -0.88
N PHE A 48 -39.86 -44.62 -0.93
CA PHE A 48 -40.15 -43.32 -1.54
C PHE A 48 -39.58 -43.33 -2.96
N GLU A 49 -40.46 -43.25 -3.95
CA GLU A 49 -40.07 -43.05 -5.34
C GLU A 49 -39.74 -41.56 -5.52
N ILE A 50 -38.46 -41.20 -5.33
CA ILE A 50 -37.97 -39.83 -5.52
C ILE A 50 -37.86 -39.59 -7.03
N GLU A 51 -38.79 -38.83 -7.60
CA GLU A 51 -38.67 -38.34 -8.98
C GLU A 51 -37.49 -37.35 -9.09
N ASN A 52 -36.76 -37.42 -10.20
CA ASN A 52 -35.60 -36.55 -10.49
C ASN A 52 -35.88 -35.03 -10.39
N SER A 53 -37.14 -34.61 -10.36
CA SER A 53 -37.56 -33.22 -10.21
C SER A 53 -37.18 -32.63 -8.83
N ASP A 54 -37.17 -33.43 -7.76
CA ASP A 54 -36.83 -32.96 -6.41
C ASP A 54 -35.33 -32.60 -6.25
N PHE A 55 -34.45 -33.26 -7.01
CA PHE A 55 -33.02 -32.90 -7.07
C PHE A 55 -32.77 -31.53 -7.69
N THR A 56 -33.65 -31.09 -8.61
CA THR A 56 -33.49 -29.79 -9.28
C THR A 56 -33.74 -28.59 -8.35
N PHE A 57 -34.58 -28.76 -7.34
CA PHE A 57 -34.87 -27.72 -6.35
C PHE A 57 -33.69 -27.51 -5.39
N ILE A 58 -33.12 -28.61 -4.88
CA ILE A 58 -31.93 -28.58 -4.01
C ILE A 58 -30.74 -27.98 -4.76
N GLN A 59 -30.54 -28.36 -6.02
CA GLN A 59 -29.50 -27.78 -6.87
C GLN A 59 -29.70 -26.27 -7.08
N ARG A 60 -30.92 -25.79 -7.33
CA ARG A 60 -31.18 -24.33 -7.45
C ARG A 60 -30.87 -23.58 -6.16
N PHE A 61 -31.24 -24.11 -5.00
CA PHE A 61 -30.93 -23.47 -3.72
C PHE A 61 -29.42 -23.41 -3.48
N ASN A 62 -28.69 -24.50 -3.72
CA ASN A 62 -27.23 -24.51 -3.60
C ASN A 62 -26.58 -23.48 -4.53
N THR A 63 -27.02 -23.39 -5.80
CA THR A 63 -26.50 -22.38 -6.72
C THR A 63 -26.77 -20.93 -6.26
N LEU A 64 -27.91 -20.66 -5.63
CA LEU A 64 -28.22 -19.33 -5.10
C LEU A 64 -27.37 -18.98 -3.87
N PHE A 65 -27.10 -19.95 -3.00
CA PHE A 65 -26.20 -19.76 -1.85
C PHE A 65 -24.76 -19.57 -2.29
N GLU A 66 -24.28 -20.35 -3.26
CA GLU A 66 -22.95 -20.19 -3.86
C GLU A 66 -22.80 -18.82 -4.53
N GLN A 67 -23.79 -18.39 -5.33
CA GLN A 67 -23.79 -17.06 -5.95
C GLN A 67 -23.76 -15.94 -4.90
N ARG A 68 -24.56 -16.05 -3.83
CA ARG A 68 -24.52 -15.07 -2.74
C ARG A 68 -23.18 -15.06 -2.01
N ALA A 69 -22.62 -16.23 -1.71
CA ALA A 69 -21.31 -16.33 -1.08
C ALA A 69 -20.20 -15.73 -1.95
N GLN A 70 -20.25 -15.96 -3.27
CA GLN A 70 -19.36 -15.34 -4.24
C GLN A 70 -19.50 -13.81 -4.25
N LEU A 71 -20.72 -13.29 -4.29
CA LEU A 71 -20.98 -11.84 -4.24
C LEU A 71 -20.50 -11.19 -2.94
N VAL A 72 -20.68 -11.86 -1.80
CA VAL A 72 -20.18 -11.35 -0.51
C VAL A 72 -18.64 -11.35 -0.50
N SER A 73 -18.01 -12.42 -0.95
CA SER A 73 -16.55 -12.51 -1.04
C SER A 73 -15.98 -11.44 -1.96
N GLU A 74 -16.59 -11.22 -3.12
CA GLU A 74 -16.21 -10.19 -4.08
C GLU A 74 -16.34 -8.80 -3.47
N ASN A 75 -17.44 -8.51 -2.76
CA ASN A 75 -17.63 -7.22 -2.09
C ASN A 75 -16.59 -6.98 -0.98
N ILE A 76 -16.24 -8.00 -0.19
CA ILE A 76 -15.18 -7.89 0.82
C ILE A 76 -13.83 -7.61 0.15
N ARG A 77 -13.52 -8.30 -0.95
CA ARG A 77 -12.29 -8.06 -1.71
C ARG A 77 -12.24 -6.64 -2.28
N LEU A 78 -13.34 -6.19 -2.87
CA LEU A 78 -13.46 -4.83 -3.43
C LEU A 78 -13.37 -3.76 -2.34
N GLU A 79 -14.00 -3.99 -1.18
CA GLU A 79 -13.91 -3.07 -0.05
C GLU A 79 -12.46 -2.91 0.42
N GLN A 80 -11.72 -4.02 0.50
CA GLN A 80 -10.30 -4.01 0.85
C GLN A 80 -9.46 -3.30 -0.21
N GLU A 81 -9.67 -3.59 -1.50
CA GLU A 81 -8.96 -2.92 -2.60
C GLU A 81 -9.21 -1.40 -2.60
N VAL A 82 -10.43 -0.95 -2.29
CA VAL A 82 -10.75 0.47 -2.15
C VAL A 82 -10.03 1.11 -0.96
N GLN A 83 -9.91 0.41 0.16
CA GLN A 83 -9.15 0.91 1.31
C GLN A 83 -7.65 1.05 0.98
N ASP A 84 -7.07 0.04 0.33
CA ASP A 84 -5.67 0.06 -0.08
C ASP A 84 -5.40 1.21 -1.06
N LEU A 85 -6.27 1.41 -2.06
CA LEU A 85 -6.17 2.51 -3.02
C LEU A 85 -6.24 3.89 -2.34
N ARG A 86 -7.13 4.08 -1.36
CA ARG A 86 -7.20 5.34 -0.60
C ARG A 86 -5.94 5.59 0.21
N SER A 87 -5.35 4.56 0.80
CA SER A 87 -4.09 4.69 1.53
C SER A 87 -2.96 5.11 0.59
N LEU A 88 -2.90 4.53 -0.62
CA LEU A 88 -1.91 4.84 -1.62
C LEU A 88 -2.08 6.26 -2.18
N GLU A 89 -3.32 6.72 -2.36
CA GLU A 89 -3.62 8.09 -2.80
C GLU A 89 -3.08 9.13 -1.80
N ILE A 90 -3.26 8.91 -0.50
CA ILE A 90 -2.73 9.79 0.55
C ILE A 90 -1.20 9.87 0.48
N VAL A 91 -0.53 8.71 0.38
CA VAL A 91 0.94 8.67 0.27
C VAL A 91 1.41 9.37 -1.00
N ASN A 92 0.70 9.19 -2.12
CA ASN A 92 1.04 9.85 -3.38
C ASN A 92 0.90 11.38 -3.29
N GLN A 93 -0.19 11.86 -2.68
CA GLN A 93 -0.37 13.28 -2.41
C GLN A 93 0.74 13.86 -1.51
N GLU A 94 1.14 13.14 -0.46
CA GLU A 94 2.24 13.55 0.41
C GLU A 94 3.57 13.65 -0.36
N LEU A 95 3.90 12.64 -1.16
CA LEU A 95 5.10 12.64 -2.00
C LEU A 95 5.07 13.77 -3.03
N GLN A 96 3.92 14.05 -3.62
CA GLN A 96 3.76 15.16 -4.57
C GLN A 96 4.00 16.51 -3.88
N LEU A 97 3.46 16.72 -2.67
CA LEU A 97 3.72 17.92 -1.89
C LEU A 97 5.20 18.06 -1.51
N GLN A 98 5.87 16.95 -1.17
CA GLN A 98 7.31 16.96 -0.92
C GLN A 98 8.10 17.37 -2.17
N LEU A 99 7.76 16.80 -3.34
CA LEU A 99 8.40 17.16 -4.61
C LEU A 99 8.20 18.64 -4.96
N GLU A 100 6.97 19.15 -4.87
CA GLU A 100 6.67 20.57 -5.08
C GLU A 100 7.45 21.46 -4.10
N SER A 101 7.63 21.01 -2.85
CA SER A 101 8.44 21.74 -1.87
C SER A 101 9.93 21.77 -2.23
N TYR A 102 10.48 20.68 -2.80
CA TYR A 102 11.87 20.62 -3.26
C TYR A 102 12.08 21.45 -4.52
N GLU A 103 11.15 21.42 -5.48
CA GLU A 103 11.19 22.29 -6.66
C GLU A 103 11.13 23.78 -6.26
N ALA A 104 10.33 24.14 -5.26
CA ALA A 104 10.26 25.51 -4.75
C ALA A 104 11.54 25.99 -4.05
N ILE A 105 12.40 25.07 -3.59
CA ILE A 105 13.71 25.37 -2.98
C ILE A 105 14.82 25.40 -4.05
N SER A 106 14.69 24.62 -5.12
CA SER A 106 15.65 24.57 -6.22
C SER A 106 15.51 25.80 -7.14
N THR A 107 16.21 26.87 -6.81
CA THR A 107 16.30 28.10 -7.62
C THR A 107 17.21 27.97 -8.85
N VAL A 108 17.72 26.77 -9.17
CA VAL A 108 18.51 26.54 -10.39
C VAL A 108 17.57 26.42 -11.60
N SER A 109 16.90 27.52 -11.93
CA SER A 109 16.08 27.66 -13.14
C SER A 109 16.91 27.60 -14.43
N ASN A 110 18.24 27.64 -14.32
CA ASN A 110 19.15 27.61 -15.46
C ASN A 110 20.35 26.69 -15.22
N ILE A 111 20.09 25.37 -15.11
CA ILE A 111 21.14 24.33 -15.08
C ILE A 111 22.05 24.43 -16.32
N GLN A 112 21.59 25.06 -17.41
CA GLN A 112 22.38 25.28 -18.63
C GLN A 112 23.61 26.18 -18.42
N ASN A 113 23.68 26.92 -17.31
CA ASN A 113 24.84 27.74 -16.95
C ASN A 113 25.89 26.98 -16.12
N PHE A 114 25.64 25.71 -15.77
CA PHE A 114 26.55 24.89 -14.99
C PHE A 114 27.10 23.75 -15.85
N GLU A 115 28.42 23.64 -15.91
CA GLU A 115 29.07 22.46 -16.49
C GLU A 115 29.20 21.40 -15.40
N LEU A 116 28.49 20.27 -15.54
CA LEU A 116 28.59 19.17 -14.59
C LEU A 116 29.84 18.33 -14.91
N LEU A 117 30.87 18.50 -14.09
CA LEU A 117 32.10 17.73 -14.17
C LEU A 117 32.04 16.55 -13.19
N SER A 118 32.17 15.34 -13.70
CA SER A 118 32.14 14.12 -12.87
C SER A 118 33.53 13.81 -12.31
N SER A 119 33.63 13.72 -10.98
CA SER A 119 34.80 13.22 -10.27
C SER A 119 34.47 11.96 -9.47
N GLY A 120 35.37 10.97 -9.51
CA GLY A 120 35.09 9.60 -9.08
C GLY A 120 35.54 9.21 -7.67
N PHE A 121 36.34 10.02 -6.95
CA PHE A 121 36.90 9.56 -5.67
C PHE A 121 37.17 10.67 -4.66
N ILE A 122 36.70 10.46 -3.42
CA ILE A 122 37.00 11.31 -2.25
C ILE A 122 37.77 10.48 -1.22
N THR A 123 38.96 10.95 -0.82
CA THR A 123 39.72 10.38 0.30
C THR A 123 40.01 11.42 1.37
N LYS A 124 40.47 11.02 2.55
CA LYS A 124 40.95 11.95 3.59
C LYS A 124 42.47 11.92 3.67
N ASN A 125 43.09 13.08 3.78
CA ASN A 125 44.50 13.16 4.10
C ASN A 125 44.76 13.04 5.62
N LEU A 126 46.02 13.16 6.03
CA LEU A 126 46.43 13.08 7.45
C LEU A 126 45.89 14.23 8.30
N ASN A 127 45.53 15.36 7.69
CA ASN A 127 44.89 16.51 8.33
C ASN A 127 43.35 16.40 8.32
N LEU A 128 42.80 15.24 7.92
CA LEU A 128 41.36 14.97 7.78
C LEU A 128 40.64 15.77 6.68
N GLU A 129 41.40 16.41 5.78
CA GLU A 129 40.88 17.17 4.65
C GLU A 129 40.42 16.22 3.56
N TYR A 130 39.26 16.51 2.96
CA TYR A 130 38.71 15.72 1.88
C TYR A 130 39.42 16.06 0.57
N LEU A 131 40.05 15.06 -0.04
CA LEU A 131 40.72 15.15 -1.33
C LEU A 131 39.82 14.56 -2.41
N ILE A 132 39.55 15.35 -3.44
CA ILE A 132 38.81 14.96 -4.63
C ILE A 132 39.78 14.68 -5.77
N TYR A 133 39.55 13.60 -6.51
CA TYR A 133 40.29 13.32 -7.73
C TYR A 133 39.95 14.34 -8.82
N GLY A 134 40.95 14.88 -9.51
CA GLY A 134 40.74 15.91 -10.52
C GLY A 134 41.04 17.30 -10.01
N GLY A 135 41.52 18.14 -10.91
CA GLY A 135 41.87 19.52 -10.64
C GLY A 135 41.89 20.34 -11.91
N THR A 136 42.90 21.20 -12.09
CA THR A 136 42.99 22.06 -13.28
C THR A 136 43.11 21.25 -14.59
N ASN A 137 43.61 20.02 -14.54
CA ASN A 137 43.60 19.10 -15.68
C ASN A 137 42.19 18.69 -16.18
N GLN A 138 41.17 18.94 -15.36
CA GLN A 138 39.75 18.71 -15.63
C GLN A 138 38.95 20.01 -15.57
N GLN A 139 39.63 21.17 -15.65
CA GLN A 139 39.00 22.50 -15.64
C GLN A 139 38.24 22.82 -14.34
N LEU A 140 38.59 22.18 -13.23
CA LEU A 140 38.08 22.56 -11.92
C LEU A 140 38.68 23.89 -11.47
N GLU A 141 37.88 24.70 -10.80
CA GLU A 141 38.25 26.01 -10.25
C GLU A 141 37.94 26.10 -8.75
N VAL A 142 38.66 26.99 -8.06
CA VAL A 142 38.41 27.27 -6.63
C VAL A 142 37.03 27.90 -6.51
N GLY A 143 36.22 27.37 -5.60
CA GLY A 143 34.83 27.78 -5.37
C GLY A 143 33.79 26.93 -6.10
N ASP A 144 34.20 26.01 -6.98
CA ASP A 144 33.27 25.08 -7.63
C ASP A 144 32.50 24.27 -6.58
N LEU A 145 31.19 24.20 -6.74
CA LEU A 145 30.31 23.43 -5.87
C LEU A 145 30.43 21.95 -6.18
N VAL A 146 30.55 21.15 -5.13
CA VAL A 146 30.58 19.69 -5.23
C VAL A 146 29.22 19.18 -4.78
N ILE A 147 28.57 18.39 -5.63
CA ILE A 147 27.29 17.75 -5.35
C ILE A 147 27.46 16.23 -5.28
N ASN A 148 26.63 15.57 -4.47
CA ASN A 148 26.54 14.11 -4.49
C ASN A 148 25.63 13.61 -5.62
N GLU A 149 25.55 12.29 -5.77
CA GLU A 149 24.70 11.60 -6.74
C GLU A 149 23.20 11.94 -6.65
N LYS A 150 22.74 12.47 -5.50
CA LYS A 150 21.36 12.88 -5.26
C LYS A 150 21.12 14.37 -5.54
N GLY A 151 22.16 15.12 -5.92
CA GLY A 151 22.09 16.55 -6.19
C GLY A 151 22.21 17.45 -4.96
N PHE A 152 22.57 16.91 -3.79
CA PHE A 152 22.83 17.74 -2.60
C PHE A 152 24.25 18.28 -2.62
N VAL A 153 24.41 19.56 -2.29
CA VAL A 153 25.71 20.20 -2.09
C VAL A 153 26.41 19.56 -0.90
N VAL A 154 27.59 18.99 -1.14
CA VAL A 154 28.46 18.39 -0.12
C VAL A 154 29.63 19.29 0.27
N GLY A 155 29.80 20.42 -0.43
CA GLY A 155 30.82 21.42 -0.15
C GLY A 155 31.25 22.18 -1.39
N TYR A 156 32.40 22.84 -1.32
CA TYR A 156 33.03 23.54 -2.45
C TYR A 156 34.53 23.27 -2.50
N LEU A 157 35.16 23.47 -3.65
CA LEU A 157 36.61 23.31 -3.81
C LEU A 157 37.33 24.50 -3.17
N ARG A 158 38.05 24.27 -2.06
CA ARG A 158 38.87 25.30 -1.41
C ARG A 158 40.16 25.55 -2.17
N GLU A 159 40.82 24.47 -2.57
CA GLU A 159 42.11 24.49 -3.26
C GLU A 159 42.06 23.51 -4.42
N VAL A 160 42.58 23.93 -5.57
CA VAL A 160 42.61 23.10 -6.78
C VAL A 160 44.06 22.96 -7.23
N PHE A 161 44.56 21.72 -7.28
CA PHE A 161 45.87 21.37 -7.80
C PHE A 161 45.75 20.84 -9.24
N TYR A 162 46.85 20.39 -9.83
CA TYR A 162 46.80 19.90 -11.21
C TYR A 162 45.91 18.67 -11.38
N SER A 163 45.98 17.69 -10.48
CA SER A 163 45.31 16.38 -10.62
C SER A 163 44.42 16.00 -9.44
N TYR A 164 44.29 16.87 -8.45
CA TYR A 164 43.46 16.67 -7.26
C TYR A 164 43.03 18.03 -6.72
N SER A 165 41.99 18.03 -5.89
CA SER A 165 41.45 19.24 -5.26
C SER A 165 41.12 18.95 -3.80
N ILE A 166 41.08 19.99 -2.97
CA ILE A 166 40.66 19.92 -1.57
C ILE A 166 39.22 20.42 -1.48
N LEU A 167 38.35 19.58 -0.95
CA LEU A 167 36.94 19.88 -0.66
C LEU A 167 36.82 20.47 0.75
N GLU A 168 36.21 21.64 0.83
CA GLU A 168 35.71 22.20 2.07
C GLU A 168 34.29 21.69 2.31
N SER A 169 34.14 20.83 3.31
CA SER A 169 32.85 20.19 3.64
C SER A 169 32.15 20.91 4.79
N PRO A 170 30.82 20.83 4.92
CA PRO A 170 30.07 21.38 6.05
C PRO A 170 30.50 20.87 7.44
N TYR A 171 31.29 19.81 7.51
CA TYR A 171 31.83 19.24 8.75
C TYR A 171 33.14 19.88 9.20
N SER A 172 33.65 20.87 8.46
CA SER A 172 34.85 21.61 8.80
C SER A 172 34.53 22.86 9.60
N SER A 173 35.44 23.27 10.48
CA SER A 173 35.33 24.54 11.22
C SER A 173 35.52 25.78 10.34
N ASP A 174 36.10 25.59 9.15
CA ASP A 174 36.42 26.67 8.22
C ASP A 174 35.39 26.78 7.09
N PHE A 175 34.33 25.95 7.14
CA PHE A 175 33.28 25.97 6.13
C PHE A 175 32.48 27.26 6.19
N ASN A 176 32.41 27.93 5.04
CA ASN A 176 31.63 29.15 4.87
C ASN A 176 31.03 29.20 3.47
N LEU A 177 29.70 29.30 3.37
CA LEU A 177 28.97 29.34 2.11
C LEU A 177 27.90 30.43 2.14
N GLU A 178 27.99 31.35 1.19
CA GLU A 178 26.95 32.33 0.94
C GLU A 178 25.87 31.72 0.04
N VAL A 179 24.62 31.80 0.47
CA VAL A 179 23.46 31.30 -0.28
C VAL A 179 22.39 32.38 -0.38
N MET A 180 21.57 32.29 -1.41
CA MET A 180 20.48 33.23 -1.66
C MET A 180 19.16 32.49 -1.76
N ASP A 181 18.13 32.97 -1.06
CA ASP A 181 16.78 32.41 -1.18
C ASP A 181 16.02 32.94 -2.41
N LYS A 182 14.81 32.41 -2.62
CA LYS A 182 13.91 32.81 -3.71
C LYS A 182 13.44 34.27 -3.66
N TYR A 183 13.64 34.97 -2.54
CA TYR A 183 13.28 36.37 -2.35
C TYR A 183 14.51 37.28 -2.42
N ASN A 184 15.65 36.75 -2.87
CA ASN A 184 16.91 37.48 -2.99
C ASN A 184 17.47 37.93 -1.63
N ASN A 185 17.10 37.24 -0.54
CA ASN A 185 17.75 37.41 0.75
C ASN A 185 19.02 36.56 0.79
N THR A 186 20.11 37.16 1.27
CA THR A 186 21.40 36.51 1.40
C THR A 186 21.59 35.95 2.80
N TYR A 187 22.05 34.70 2.88
CA TYR A 187 22.38 34.02 4.12
C TYR A 187 23.82 33.51 4.06
N LEU A 188 24.51 33.59 5.19
CA LEU A 188 25.80 32.96 5.39
C LEU A 188 25.61 31.68 6.19
N ILE A 189 26.00 30.55 5.60
CA ILE A 189 26.08 29.26 6.27
C ILE A 189 27.52 29.05 6.72
N THR A 190 27.74 28.91 8.02
CA THR A 190 29.06 28.62 8.60
C THR A 190 28.99 27.34 9.44
N SER A 191 30.12 26.69 9.67
CA SER A 191 30.19 25.52 10.56
C SER A 191 31.32 25.68 11.56
N ASN A 192 31.13 25.17 12.78
CA ASN A 192 32.22 25.03 13.76
C ASN A 192 32.81 23.61 13.81
N GLY A 193 32.46 22.77 12.83
CA GLY A 193 32.84 21.35 12.75
C GLY A 193 31.95 20.40 13.54
N SER A 194 31.00 20.90 14.33
CA SER A 194 29.97 20.10 15.03
C SER A 194 28.55 20.53 14.68
N GLU A 195 28.34 21.84 14.54
CA GLU A 195 27.05 22.48 14.27
C GLU A 195 27.20 23.46 13.11
N MET A 196 26.11 23.61 12.34
CA MET A 196 26.00 24.62 11.29
C MET A 196 25.16 25.80 11.79
N PHE A 197 25.60 27.00 11.44
CA PHE A 197 24.93 28.25 11.76
C PHE A 197 24.48 28.92 10.47
N ILE A 198 23.25 29.41 10.46
CA ILE A 198 22.70 30.21 9.37
C ILE A 198 22.49 31.61 9.93
N SER A 199 23.12 32.60 9.29
CA SER A 199 22.95 34.01 9.62
C SER A 199 22.45 34.76 8.41
N SER A 200 21.47 35.64 8.59
CA SER A 200 20.97 36.52 7.53
C SER A 200 21.68 37.87 7.61
N TYR A 201 22.11 38.40 6.47
CA TYR A 201 22.47 39.81 6.39
C TYR A 201 21.18 40.61 6.17
N CYS A 202 20.81 41.44 7.15
CA CYS A 202 19.77 42.46 6.99
C CYS A 202 20.33 43.71 6.31
#